data_AF-R2S8A8-F1
#
_entry.id   AF-R2S8A8-F1
#
_cell.length_a   1.000
_cell.length_b   1.000
_cell.length_c   1.000
_cell.angle_alpha   90.00
_cell.angle_beta   90.00
_cell.angle_gamma   90.00
#
_symmetry.space_group_name_H-M   'P 1'
#
loop_
_entity.id
_entity.type
_entity.pdbx_description
1 polymer ?
#
loop_
_entity_poly.entity_id
_entity_poly.type
_entity_poly.pdbx_seq_one_letter_code
_entity_poly.pdbx_strand_id
1 'polypeptide(L)'
;MDVKKIYPSHFLQNNSAFRHSKLVLPFFHSHSRGQEQYLQQIKTGQSYYLEAFGHKIFLVMVEELRQSLQVSNLLVTEEITWTELVAILDRYARSRFVKKLILTLETTATNEAWLLSQGFQKQGNGYEKELVYHTGLVLGGGGARGAYEIGVWQALKELEISLPIVTGTSVGALNGGLVLVGDVDEAKQLWLDLSTDQVLQFPQAAESITSLTTLLQQMRSLTVTALRENGASTEPLNQIIQNALDGEKMQASPSELYICTTHLPDFEERVVHFDKDHPEESQAWLIASASFYPAMRAKEIEGEYYMDGGYRNNLPVDVALQQGATECILVDVKGPGFVKRWEPSLAVAELPLHSPWTLGSFLVFDRERSRINYHLGYQETMKYFGRYSGFWYTFAENHVFQDKWQQFCRALRKAQSPLWQVIKEPSFWQKLSKEYQKEVSFETAGQAFAELAGVLLNVAPDAVYQEADFILALKAAYEALASPVTGALSMAEWLHLYRERLVLWSDGRQFIYWLNSFQNDLAPTKPLLDLTPVKAVAGAFLAKIVKELSQDK
;
A
#
# COMPACT_ATOMS: atom_id res chain seq x y z
N MET A 1 -2.55 -1.11 -13.93
CA MET A 1 -1.34 -1.70 -14.54
C MET A 1 -0.71 -2.60 -13.49
N ASP A 2 -0.44 -3.84 -13.85
CA ASP A 2 0.21 -4.82 -12.97
C ASP A 2 1.60 -5.15 -13.52
N VAL A 3 2.63 -5.07 -12.69
CA VAL A 3 4.03 -5.25 -13.08
C VAL A 3 4.68 -6.28 -12.19
N LYS A 4 5.18 -7.35 -12.80
CA LYS A 4 5.70 -8.52 -12.13
C LYS A 4 7.13 -8.78 -12.54
N LYS A 5 8.02 -8.95 -11.56
CA LYS A 5 9.36 -9.44 -11.81
C LYS A 5 9.29 -10.93 -12.16
N ILE A 6 9.99 -11.33 -13.22
CA ILE A 6 10.03 -12.71 -13.67
C ILE A 6 11.29 -13.39 -13.15
N TYR A 7 11.09 -14.51 -12.46
CA TYR A 7 12.16 -15.34 -11.91
C TYR A 7 12.31 -16.64 -12.71
N PRO A 8 13.46 -17.33 -12.59
CA PRO A 8 13.66 -18.64 -13.20
C PRO A 8 12.58 -19.66 -12.81
N SER A 9 12.06 -19.60 -11.58
CA SER A 9 10.97 -20.49 -11.13
C SER A 9 9.67 -20.31 -11.91
N HIS A 10 9.44 -19.16 -12.54
CA HIS A 10 8.28 -18.89 -13.40
C HIS A 10 8.39 -19.56 -14.78
N PHE A 11 9.31 -20.53 -14.96
CA PHE A 11 9.79 -20.96 -16.27
C PHE A 11 8.67 -21.20 -17.28
N LEU A 12 8.75 -20.41 -18.36
CA LEU A 12 7.78 -20.19 -19.43
C LEU A 12 7.67 -21.35 -20.42
N GLN A 13 7.92 -22.60 -20.00
CA GLN A 13 7.78 -23.73 -20.92
C GLN A 13 6.32 -24.00 -21.34
N ASN A 14 5.34 -23.38 -20.66
CA ASN A 14 3.92 -23.47 -21.00
C ASN A 14 3.21 -22.13 -21.24
N ASN A 15 3.91 -20.99 -21.29
CA ASN A 15 3.25 -19.73 -21.64
C ASN A 15 3.17 -19.60 -23.17
N SER A 16 2.11 -20.17 -23.76
CA SER A 16 1.82 -20.10 -25.19
C SER A 16 1.84 -18.65 -25.71
N ALA A 17 1.47 -17.67 -24.88
CA ALA A 17 1.47 -16.27 -25.24
C ALA A 17 2.89 -15.72 -25.49
N PHE A 18 3.88 -16.08 -24.66
CA PHE A 18 5.27 -15.63 -24.84
C PHE A 18 5.87 -16.13 -26.16
N ARG A 19 5.59 -17.37 -26.56
CA ARG A 19 6.12 -17.94 -27.82
C ARG A 19 5.67 -17.18 -29.07
N HIS A 20 4.48 -16.58 -29.02
CA HIS A 20 3.93 -15.78 -30.11
C HIS A 20 4.21 -14.28 -29.97
N SER A 21 4.97 -13.88 -28.94
CA SER A 21 5.29 -12.47 -28.71
C SER A 21 6.22 -11.92 -29.78
N LYS A 22 6.03 -10.65 -30.14
CA LYS A 22 6.78 -9.96 -31.19
C LYS A 22 7.38 -8.66 -30.66
N LEU A 23 8.50 -8.26 -31.25
CA LEU A 23 9.08 -6.93 -31.06
C LEU A 23 8.21 -5.91 -31.79
N VAL A 24 7.84 -4.83 -31.09
CA VAL A 24 7.15 -3.66 -31.68
C VAL A 24 8.17 -2.57 -32.00
N LEU A 25 9.06 -2.32 -31.05
CA LEU A 25 10.19 -1.43 -31.18
C LEU A 25 11.43 -2.21 -31.66
N PRO A 26 12.31 -1.60 -32.46
CA PRO A 26 13.45 -2.27 -33.10
C PRO A 26 14.64 -2.43 -32.14
N PHE A 27 14.41 -2.98 -30.94
CA PHE A 27 15.48 -3.32 -30.00
C PHE A 27 16.44 -4.38 -30.57
N PHE A 28 15.93 -5.25 -31.46
CA PHE A 28 16.72 -6.29 -32.13
C PHE A 28 16.25 -6.48 -33.58
N HIS A 29 17.12 -7.06 -34.41
CA HIS A 29 16.84 -7.33 -35.82
C HIS A 29 15.81 -8.45 -36.08
N SER A 30 15.46 -9.27 -35.06
CA SER A 30 14.47 -10.33 -35.20
C SER A 30 13.72 -10.61 -33.89
N HIS A 31 12.46 -11.03 -33.99
CA HIS A 31 11.63 -11.38 -32.83
C HIS A 31 12.25 -12.51 -32.00
N SER A 32 12.77 -13.54 -32.66
CA SER A 32 13.43 -14.67 -31.99
C SER A 32 14.64 -14.23 -31.17
N ARG A 33 15.41 -13.25 -31.65
CA ARG A 33 16.53 -12.69 -30.90
C ARG A 33 16.05 -11.93 -29.67
N GLY A 34 14.98 -11.15 -29.78
CA GLY A 34 14.36 -10.49 -28.63
C GLY A 34 13.87 -11.47 -27.57
N GLN A 35 13.21 -12.55 -27.98
CA GLN A 35 12.77 -13.62 -27.06
C GLN A 35 13.94 -14.31 -26.37
N GLU A 36 15.02 -14.61 -27.09
CA GLU A 36 16.24 -15.19 -26.52
C GLU A 36 16.87 -14.26 -25.47
N GLN A 37 16.99 -12.96 -25.78
CA GLN A 37 17.56 -11.97 -24.86
C GLN A 37 16.70 -11.83 -23.59
N TYR A 38 15.38 -11.79 -23.73
CA TYR A 38 14.47 -11.77 -22.58
C TYR A 38 14.73 -12.97 -21.65
N LEU A 39 14.79 -14.20 -22.20
CA LEU A 39 15.03 -15.40 -21.39
C LEU A 39 16.40 -15.40 -20.70
N GLN A 40 17.43 -14.81 -21.33
CA GLN A 40 18.75 -14.67 -20.73
C GLN A 40 18.72 -13.71 -19.51
N GLN A 41 17.97 -12.61 -19.61
CA GLN A 41 17.87 -11.59 -18.57
C GLN A 41 16.98 -11.97 -17.38
N ILE A 42 16.27 -13.09 -17.44
CA ILE A 42 15.58 -13.66 -16.27
C ILE A 42 16.61 -14.02 -15.20
N LYS A 43 17.78 -14.54 -15.59
CA LYS A 43 18.84 -14.95 -14.65
C LYS A 43 19.50 -13.79 -13.92
N THR A 44 19.53 -12.62 -14.54
CA THR A 44 20.06 -11.38 -13.96
C THR A 44 18.99 -10.59 -13.20
N GLY A 45 17.74 -11.06 -13.20
CA GLY A 45 16.63 -10.40 -12.52
C GLY A 45 16.23 -9.06 -13.15
N GLN A 46 16.41 -8.91 -14.47
CA GLN A 46 16.06 -7.70 -15.22
C GLN A 46 14.82 -7.89 -16.10
N SER A 47 14.20 -9.07 -16.05
CA SER A 47 13.01 -9.40 -16.84
C SER A 47 11.73 -9.20 -16.03
N TYR A 48 10.75 -8.57 -16.67
CA TYR A 48 9.47 -8.23 -16.10
C TYR A 48 8.36 -8.62 -17.07
N TYR A 49 7.17 -8.84 -16.51
CA TYR A 49 5.91 -9.01 -17.22
C TYR A 49 4.98 -7.90 -16.76
N LEU A 50 4.32 -7.26 -17.71
CA LEU A 50 3.45 -6.13 -17.47
C LEU A 50 2.11 -6.37 -18.16
N GLU A 51 1.03 -6.17 -17.42
CA GLU A 51 -0.33 -6.20 -17.94
C GLU A 51 -0.97 -4.82 -17.76
N ALA A 52 -1.29 -4.18 -18.89
CA ALA A 52 -1.79 -2.81 -18.90
C ALA A 52 -2.74 -2.59 -20.09
N PHE A 53 -3.93 -2.06 -19.81
CA PHE A 53 -4.92 -1.68 -20.84
C PHE A 53 -5.24 -2.81 -21.83
N GLY A 54 -5.33 -4.05 -21.32
CA GLY A 54 -5.57 -5.24 -22.14
C GLY A 54 -4.31 -5.88 -22.71
N HIS A 55 -3.20 -5.16 -22.76
CA HIS A 55 -1.95 -5.62 -23.36
C HIS A 55 -1.07 -6.40 -22.40
N LYS A 56 -0.43 -7.44 -22.93
CA LYS A 56 0.57 -8.25 -22.23
C LYS A 56 1.95 -7.99 -22.81
N ILE A 57 2.83 -7.48 -21.97
CA ILE A 57 4.13 -6.96 -22.35
C ILE A 57 5.23 -7.68 -21.55
N PHE A 58 6.21 -8.23 -22.25
CA PHE A 58 7.43 -8.79 -21.68
C PHE A 58 8.54 -7.77 -21.85
N LEU A 59 9.07 -7.27 -20.74
CA LEU A 59 9.96 -6.13 -20.68
C LEU A 59 11.30 -6.53 -20.06
N VAL A 60 12.41 -6.12 -20.67
CA VAL A 60 13.71 -6.08 -19.98
C VAL A 60 13.99 -4.63 -19.62
N MET A 61 14.20 -4.39 -18.33
CA MET A 61 14.51 -3.06 -17.84
C MET A 61 15.50 -3.07 -16.68
N VAL A 62 16.24 -1.97 -16.56
CA VAL A 62 17.09 -1.64 -15.41
C VAL A 62 16.57 -0.33 -14.84
N GLU A 63 16.16 -0.36 -13.58
CA GLU A 63 15.68 0.81 -12.84
C GLU A 63 16.78 1.27 -11.89
N GLU A 64 17.28 2.48 -12.10
CA GLU A 64 18.05 3.21 -11.10
C GLU A 64 17.08 4.05 -10.29
N LEU A 65 16.92 3.70 -9.01
CA LEU A 65 15.88 4.26 -8.14
C LEU A 65 15.78 5.78 -8.26
N ARG A 66 14.65 6.22 -8.82
CA ARG A 66 14.29 7.63 -9.05
C ARG A 66 15.23 8.44 -9.95
N GLN A 67 16.21 7.81 -10.60
CA GLN A 67 17.09 8.47 -11.56
C GLN A 67 16.71 8.12 -13.00
N SER A 68 16.75 6.84 -13.33
CA SER A 68 16.53 6.40 -14.70
C SER A 68 15.79 5.06 -14.78
N LEU A 69 14.99 4.91 -15.83
CA LEU A 69 14.44 3.62 -16.24
C LEU A 69 14.95 3.32 -17.65
N GLN A 70 15.86 2.36 -17.75
CA GLN A 70 16.40 1.92 -19.03
C GLN A 70 15.65 0.68 -19.51
N VAL A 71 15.05 0.78 -20.69
CA VAL A 71 14.40 -0.33 -21.40
C VAL A 71 15.29 -0.76 -22.56
N SER A 72 15.60 -2.05 -22.63
CA SER A 72 16.48 -2.64 -23.64
C SER A 72 15.83 -3.75 -24.46
N ASN A 73 14.63 -4.18 -24.08
CA ASN A 73 13.85 -5.18 -24.82
C ASN A 73 12.38 -5.08 -24.47
N LEU A 74 11.52 -5.21 -25.47
CA LEU A 74 10.07 -5.20 -25.27
C LEU A 74 9.39 -6.09 -26.30
N LEU A 75 8.70 -7.12 -25.81
CA LEU A 75 7.90 -8.03 -26.62
C LEU A 75 6.43 -7.96 -26.21
N VAL A 76 5.53 -8.03 -27.17
CA VAL A 76 4.07 -7.97 -26.92
C VAL A 76 3.37 -9.14 -27.59
N THR A 77 2.21 -9.54 -27.09
CA THR A 77 1.43 -10.67 -27.65
C THR A 77 0.33 -10.23 -28.61
N GLU A 78 0.02 -8.94 -28.64
CA GLU A 78 -1.12 -8.35 -29.33
C GLU A 78 -0.67 -7.19 -30.23
N GLU A 79 -1.52 -6.73 -31.14
CA GLU A 79 -1.24 -5.53 -31.92
C GLU A 79 -1.34 -4.30 -31.01
N ILE A 80 -0.26 -3.52 -30.96
CA ILE A 80 -0.16 -2.28 -30.19
C ILE A 80 0.69 -1.28 -30.98
N THR A 81 0.32 -0.01 -30.93
CA THR A 81 1.06 1.05 -31.61
C THR A 81 2.28 1.49 -30.82
N TRP A 82 3.23 2.16 -31.48
CA TRP A 82 4.37 2.79 -30.78
C TRP A 82 3.89 3.85 -29.79
N THR A 83 2.84 4.61 -30.12
CA THR A 83 2.27 5.65 -29.25
C THR A 83 1.76 5.06 -27.94
N GLU A 84 0.91 4.03 -28.01
CA GLU A 84 0.37 3.36 -26.82
C GLU A 84 1.49 2.75 -25.98
N LEU A 85 2.46 2.12 -26.63
CA LEU A 85 3.57 1.49 -25.94
C LEU A 85 4.47 2.49 -25.21
N VAL A 86 4.81 3.61 -25.86
CA VAL A 86 5.55 4.69 -25.22
C VAL A 86 4.75 5.29 -24.08
N ALA A 87 3.43 5.46 -24.21
CA ALA A 87 2.57 5.93 -23.13
C ALA A 87 2.54 4.98 -21.93
N ILE A 88 2.50 3.66 -22.15
CA ILE A 88 2.61 2.65 -21.08
C ILE A 88 3.95 2.76 -20.37
N LEU A 89 5.06 2.90 -21.11
CA LEU A 89 6.39 3.08 -20.53
C LEU A 89 6.51 4.40 -19.76
N ASP A 90 5.97 5.49 -20.29
CA ASP A 90 5.92 6.80 -19.65
C ASP A 90 5.14 6.73 -18.33
N ARG A 91 3.95 6.12 -18.35
CA ARG A 91 3.13 5.87 -17.17
C ARG A 91 3.86 5.04 -16.11
N TYR A 92 4.55 3.97 -16.52
CA TYR A 92 5.34 3.16 -15.58
C TYR A 92 6.51 3.95 -15.01
N ALA A 93 7.27 4.65 -15.83
CA ALA A 93 8.38 5.49 -15.39
C ALA A 93 7.93 6.57 -14.39
N ARG A 94 6.80 7.24 -14.66
CA ARG A 94 6.17 8.20 -13.74
C ARG A 94 5.74 7.55 -12.42
N SER A 95 5.16 6.35 -12.45
CA SER A 95 4.82 5.63 -11.20
C SER A 95 6.04 5.29 -10.34
N ARG A 96 7.24 5.31 -10.92
CA ARG A 96 8.51 5.09 -10.19
C ARG A 96 9.23 6.40 -9.85
N PHE A 97 8.68 7.56 -10.22
CA PHE A 97 9.29 8.88 -10.05
C PHE A 97 10.75 8.94 -10.57
N VAL A 98 11.03 8.33 -11.73
CA VAL A 98 12.37 8.40 -12.36
C VAL A 98 12.54 9.70 -13.14
N LYS A 99 13.71 10.32 -13.11
CA LYS A 99 13.96 11.54 -13.89
C LYS A 99 13.99 11.29 -15.39
N LYS A 100 14.47 10.12 -15.81
CA LYS A 100 14.68 9.79 -17.23
C LYS A 100 14.11 8.43 -17.62
N LEU A 101 13.43 8.38 -18.76
CA LEU A 101 13.10 7.14 -19.48
C LEU A 101 14.09 6.96 -20.64
N ILE A 102 14.78 5.83 -20.69
CA ILE A 102 15.83 5.56 -21.70
C ILE A 102 15.44 4.33 -22.51
N LEU A 103 15.38 4.47 -23.83
CA LEU A 103 15.18 3.38 -24.78
C LEU A 103 16.50 3.05 -25.48
N THR A 104 17.04 1.85 -25.25
CA THR A 104 18.31 1.41 -25.85
C THR A 104 18.02 0.70 -27.17
N LEU A 105 17.81 1.45 -28.24
CA LEU A 105 17.50 0.92 -29.57
C LEU A 105 18.08 1.78 -30.68
N GLU A 106 18.29 1.16 -31.84
CA GLU A 106 18.59 1.86 -33.09
C GLU A 106 17.37 1.82 -34.00
N THR A 107 17.11 2.89 -34.76
CA THR A 107 15.94 2.94 -35.65
C THR A 107 16.18 3.73 -36.93
N THR A 108 15.20 3.72 -37.82
CA THR A 108 15.23 4.47 -39.09
C THR A 108 15.07 5.97 -38.85
N ALA A 109 15.49 6.80 -39.80
CA ALA A 109 15.35 8.26 -39.69
C ALA A 109 13.89 8.72 -39.46
N THR A 110 12.91 8.04 -40.07
CA THR A 110 11.49 8.34 -39.90
C THR A 110 11.03 8.07 -38.46
N ASN A 111 11.42 6.93 -37.88
CA ASN A 111 11.05 6.57 -36.52
C ASN A 111 11.81 7.41 -35.48
N GLU A 112 13.06 7.79 -35.78
CA GLU A 112 13.82 8.73 -34.97
C GLU A 112 13.09 10.07 -34.90
N ALA A 113 12.68 10.64 -36.04
CA ALA A 113 11.90 11.88 -36.06
C ALA A 113 10.60 11.77 -35.24
N TRP A 114 9.93 10.61 -35.29
CA TRP A 114 8.77 10.35 -34.45
C TRP A 114 9.12 10.32 -32.95
N LEU A 115 10.17 9.61 -32.52
CA LEU A 115 10.61 9.59 -31.12
C LEU A 115 10.96 10.99 -30.61
N LEU A 116 11.67 11.78 -31.42
CA LEU A 116 11.99 13.17 -31.10
C LEU A 116 10.71 14.01 -30.91
N SER A 117 9.68 13.80 -31.73
CA SER A 117 8.36 14.44 -31.57
C SER A 117 7.62 14.02 -30.29
N GLN A 118 7.93 12.87 -29.71
CA GLN A 118 7.38 12.40 -28.43
C GLN A 118 8.19 12.90 -27.21
N GLY A 119 9.16 13.80 -27.43
CA GLY A 119 9.98 14.40 -26.39
C GLY A 119 11.24 13.61 -26.04
N PHE A 120 11.60 12.57 -26.81
CA PHE A 120 12.90 11.93 -26.66
C PHE A 120 14.02 12.75 -27.30
N GLN A 121 15.24 12.52 -26.86
CA GLN A 121 16.47 13.08 -27.40
C GLN A 121 17.44 11.94 -27.67
N LYS A 122 18.18 12.02 -28.77
CA LYS A 122 19.17 11.00 -29.14
C LYS A 122 20.40 11.12 -28.25
N GLN A 123 20.80 10.02 -27.61
CA GLN A 123 21.97 9.94 -26.73
C GLN A 123 22.68 8.61 -26.97
N GLY A 124 23.94 8.67 -27.43
CA GLY A 124 24.72 7.48 -27.77
C GLY A 124 23.97 6.54 -28.73
N ASN A 125 23.77 5.29 -28.31
CA ASN A 125 23.07 4.25 -29.07
C ASN A 125 21.59 4.08 -28.63
N GLY A 126 20.94 5.17 -28.20
CA GLY A 126 19.55 5.13 -27.76
C GLY A 126 18.90 6.52 -27.68
N TYR A 127 17.77 6.56 -26.99
CA TYR A 127 16.91 7.73 -26.85
C TYR A 127 16.54 7.94 -25.39
N GLU A 128 16.68 9.16 -24.87
CA GLU A 128 16.28 9.51 -23.52
C GLU A 128 15.15 10.54 -23.51
N LYS A 129 14.23 10.44 -22.57
CA LYS A 129 13.17 11.43 -22.31
C LYS A 129 13.23 11.83 -20.85
N GLU A 130 13.32 13.13 -20.59
CA GLU A 130 13.20 13.69 -19.25
C GLU A 130 11.71 13.78 -18.86
N LEU A 131 11.40 13.36 -17.63
CA LEU A 131 10.03 13.35 -17.12
C LEU A 131 9.81 14.56 -16.21
N VAL A 132 8.73 15.30 -16.50
CA VAL A 132 8.27 16.46 -15.73
C VAL A 132 7.02 16.06 -14.94
N TYR A 133 6.98 16.43 -13.66
CA TYR A 133 6.00 15.99 -12.68
C TYR A 133 5.07 17.12 -12.28
N HIS A 134 3.78 16.82 -12.20
CA HIS A 134 2.75 17.66 -11.61
C HIS A 134 1.92 16.76 -10.69
N THR A 135 2.49 16.46 -9.52
CA THR A 135 2.00 15.41 -8.64
C THR A 135 0.69 15.79 -7.97
N GLY A 136 -0.32 14.93 -8.09
CA GLY A 136 -1.52 14.96 -7.26
C GLY A 136 -1.38 14.04 -6.05
N LEU A 137 -1.45 14.60 -4.84
CA LEU A 137 -1.67 13.83 -3.61
C LEU A 137 -3.17 13.75 -3.36
N VAL A 138 -3.72 12.54 -3.39
CA VAL A 138 -5.15 12.27 -3.16
C VAL A 138 -5.30 11.59 -1.81
N LEU A 139 -5.91 12.30 -0.85
CA LEU A 139 -6.08 11.86 0.54
C LEU A 139 -7.53 11.45 0.80
N GLY A 140 -7.71 10.23 1.29
CA GLY A 140 -9.01 9.61 1.44
C GLY A 140 -9.68 9.92 2.78
N GLY A 141 -11.01 9.88 2.81
CA GLY A 141 -11.75 9.92 4.08
C GLY A 141 -11.54 8.64 4.89
N GLY A 142 -11.51 8.77 6.23
CA GLY A 142 -11.27 7.64 7.14
C GLY A 142 -11.17 7.91 8.64
N GLY A 143 -11.48 9.13 9.10
CA GLY A 143 -11.49 9.50 10.53
C GLY A 143 -10.15 9.23 11.23
N ALA A 144 -10.17 8.48 12.33
CA ALA A 144 -8.98 8.18 13.16
C ALA A 144 -7.84 7.45 12.44
N ARG A 145 -8.03 7.02 11.19
CA ARG A 145 -7.00 6.38 10.37
C ARG A 145 -6.06 7.37 9.67
N GLY A 146 -6.36 8.67 9.72
CA GLY A 146 -5.59 9.72 9.03
C GLY A 146 -4.12 9.82 9.43
N ALA A 147 -3.70 9.29 10.59
CA ALA A 147 -2.29 9.22 10.96
C ALA A 147 -1.43 8.47 9.90
N TYR A 148 -2.02 7.52 9.18
CA TYR A 148 -1.37 6.83 8.06
C TYR A 148 -0.95 7.80 6.95
N GLU A 149 -1.81 8.76 6.60
CA GLU A 149 -1.55 9.74 5.54
C GLU A 149 -0.40 10.68 5.91
N ILE A 150 -0.24 11.02 7.19
CA ILE A 150 0.91 11.79 7.68
C ILE A 150 2.21 10.98 7.56
N GLY A 151 2.16 9.68 7.82
CA GLY A 151 3.28 8.77 7.56
C GLY A 151 3.69 8.75 6.08
N VAL A 152 2.70 8.67 5.19
CA VAL A 152 2.93 8.77 3.74
C VAL A 152 3.57 10.12 3.40
N TRP A 153 3.02 11.22 3.90
CA TRP A 153 3.55 12.56 3.65
C TRP A 153 5.00 12.72 4.13
N GLN A 154 5.34 12.21 5.32
CA GLN A 154 6.73 12.18 5.81
C GLN A 154 7.65 11.50 4.80
N ALA A 155 7.28 10.32 4.32
CA ALA A 155 8.11 9.59 3.36
C ALA A 155 8.24 10.35 2.03
N LEU A 156 7.16 10.97 1.53
CA LEU A 156 7.20 11.79 0.32
C LEU A 156 8.10 13.02 0.48
N LYS A 157 8.10 13.66 1.66
CA LYS A 157 8.98 14.79 2.00
C LYS A 157 10.45 14.37 2.00
N GLU A 158 10.79 13.24 2.63
CA GLU A 158 12.15 12.67 2.61
C GLU A 158 12.60 12.23 1.23
N LEU A 159 11.65 11.81 0.39
CA LEU A 159 11.87 11.54 -1.02
C LEU A 159 11.92 12.82 -1.86
N GLU A 160 11.77 14.03 -1.31
CA GLU A 160 11.80 15.27 -2.10
C GLU A 160 10.78 15.25 -3.25
N ILE A 161 9.61 14.63 -3.04
CA ILE A 161 8.52 14.64 -4.02
C ILE A 161 7.68 15.90 -3.79
N SER A 162 7.65 16.78 -4.78
CA SER A 162 6.80 17.98 -4.76
C SER A 162 5.32 17.61 -4.93
N LEU A 163 4.44 18.29 -4.19
CA LEU A 163 3.00 18.00 -4.10
C LEU A 163 2.16 19.23 -4.49
N PRO A 164 2.24 19.70 -5.76
CA PRO A 164 1.56 20.93 -6.18
C PRO A 164 0.04 20.83 -6.09
N ILE A 165 -0.53 19.64 -6.23
CA ILE A 165 -1.97 19.41 -6.12
C ILE A 165 -2.22 18.50 -4.91
N VAL A 166 -3.06 18.94 -3.99
CA VAL A 166 -3.57 18.16 -2.88
C VAL A 166 -5.08 18.12 -2.98
N THR A 167 -5.66 16.94 -2.91
CA THR A 167 -7.12 16.75 -2.90
C THR A 167 -7.48 15.91 -1.70
N GLY A 168 -8.56 16.26 -1.00
CA GLY A 168 -8.88 15.61 0.26
C GLY A 168 -10.38 15.57 0.56
N THR A 169 -10.76 14.50 1.24
CA THR A 169 -12.12 14.30 1.77
C THR A 169 -12.05 13.95 3.24
N SER A 170 -12.87 14.58 4.08
CA SER A 170 -12.93 14.31 5.52
C SER A 170 -11.57 14.49 6.18
N VAL A 171 -11.07 13.48 6.89
CA VAL A 171 -9.72 13.50 7.45
C VAL A 171 -8.63 13.79 6.40
N GLY A 172 -8.81 13.35 5.15
CA GLY A 172 -7.89 13.65 4.07
C GLY A 172 -7.87 15.14 3.71
N ALA A 173 -9.00 15.85 3.83
CA ALA A 173 -9.04 17.30 3.68
C ALA A 173 -8.30 18.00 4.83
N LEU A 174 -8.51 17.54 6.07
CA LEU A 174 -7.83 18.07 7.25
C LEU A 174 -6.30 17.90 7.14
N ASN A 175 -5.85 16.69 6.78
CA ASN A 175 -4.43 16.42 6.52
C ASN A 175 -3.91 17.20 5.31
N GLY A 176 -4.73 17.44 4.29
CA GLY A 176 -4.41 18.35 3.18
C GLY A 176 -4.14 19.78 3.65
N GLY A 177 -4.89 20.28 4.64
CA GLY A 177 -4.60 21.54 5.32
C GLY A 177 -3.24 21.54 6.01
N LEU A 178 -2.89 20.45 6.71
CA LEU A 178 -1.55 20.30 7.31
C LEU A 178 -0.43 20.25 6.26
N VAL A 179 -0.68 19.65 5.09
CA VAL A 179 0.26 19.68 3.96
C VAL A 179 0.49 21.10 3.47
N LEU A 180 -0.54 21.97 3.43
CA LEU A 180 -0.37 23.38 3.10
C LEU A 180 0.54 24.09 4.12
N VAL A 181 0.39 23.81 5.42
CA VAL A 181 1.26 24.36 6.48
C VAL A 181 2.72 23.93 6.29
N GLY A 182 2.97 22.71 5.80
CA GLY A 182 4.30 22.23 5.44
C GLY A 182 5.14 21.64 6.58
N ASP A 183 4.59 21.62 7.81
CA ASP A 183 5.25 21.10 9.01
C ASP A 183 4.76 19.69 9.38
N VAL A 184 5.44 18.68 8.82
CA VAL A 184 5.11 17.27 9.03
C VAL A 184 5.39 16.79 10.46
N ASP A 185 6.35 17.41 11.16
CA ASP A 185 6.68 17.03 12.53
C ASP A 185 5.59 17.52 13.49
N GLU A 186 5.12 18.77 13.33
CA GLU A 186 3.95 19.29 14.06
C GLU A 186 2.70 18.46 13.76
N ALA A 187 2.44 18.13 12.48
CA ALA A 187 1.32 17.28 12.09
C ALA A 187 1.38 15.88 12.71
N LYS A 188 2.57 15.28 12.77
CA LYS A 188 2.77 14.00 13.45
C LYS A 188 2.49 14.10 14.94
N GLN A 189 3.02 15.10 15.64
CA GLN A 189 2.77 15.26 17.08
C GLN A 189 1.29 15.46 17.37
N LEU A 190 0.60 16.29 16.56
CA LEU A 190 -0.84 16.46 16.65
C LEU A 190 -1.55 15.11 16.65
N TRP A 191 -1.29 14.25 15.66
CA TRP A 191 -1.91 12.91 15.57
C TRP A 191 -1.57 11.96 16.72
N LEU A 192 -0.40 12.10 17.34
CA LEU A 192 0.00 11.29 18.49
C LEU A 192 -0.64 11.78 19.81
N ASP A 193 -1.02 13.05 19.87
CA ASP A 193 -1.64 13.65 21.05
C ASP A 193 -3.17 13.63 21.01
N LEU A 194 -3.77 13.39 19.83
CA LEU A 194 -5.22 13.24 19.68
C LEU A 194 -5.78 12.04 20.45
N SER A 195 -6.86 12.29 21.17
CA SER A 195 -7.69 11.29 21.84
C SER A 195 -9.16 11.43 21.45
N THR A 196 -9.93 10.36 21.62
CA THR A 196 -11.33 10.32 21.16
C THR A 196 -12.17 11.43 21.81
N ASP A 197 -11.97 11.70 23.10
CA ASP A 197 -12.73 12.72 23.85
C ASP A 197 -12.42 14.16 23.41
N GLN A 198 -11.23 14.40 22.84
CA GLN A 198 -10.85 15.70 22.28
C GLN A 198 -11.47 15.95 20.90
N VAL A 199 -11.81 14.90 20.16
CA VAL A 199 -12.36 15.02 18.80
C VAL A 199 -13.88 14.90 18.80
N LEU A 200 -14.42 13.97 19.59
CA LEU A 200 -15.84 13.67 19.69
C LEU A 200 -16.30 13.81 21.14
N GLN A 201 -17.19 14.77 21.42
CA GLN A 201 -17.88 14.83 22.71
C GLN A 201 -18.96 13.76 22.77
N PHE A 202 -18.60 12.56 23.21
CA PHE A 202 -19.57 11.53 23.55
C PHE A 202 -20.10 11.75 24.99
N PRO A 203 -21.40 11.53 25.26
CA PRO A 203 -21.88 11.42 26.64
C PRO A 203 -21.10 10.32 27.38
N GLN A 204 -20.68 10.58 28.62
CA GLN A 204 -19.74 9.81 29.47
C GLN A 204 -20.01 8.29 29.67
N ALA A 205 -20.95 7.66 28.98
CA ALA A 205 -21.24 6.23 29.07
C ALA A 205 -20.31 5.33 28.21
N ALA A 206 -19.11 5.82 27.84
CA ALA A 206 -18.21 5.19 26.87
C ALA A 206 -16.92 4.59 27.48
N GLU A 207 -16.90 4.28 28.77
CA GLU A 207 -15.76 3.62 29.38
C GLU A 207 -15.84 2.09 29.20
N SER A 208 -14.98 1.57 28.32
CA SER A 208 -14.71 0.15 28.01
C SER A 208 -15.63 -0.55 26.99
N ILE A 209 -15.13 -0.66 25.75
CA ILE A 209 -15.68 -1.55 24.72
C ILE A 209 -15.09 -2.95 24.92
N THR A 210 -15.69 -3.74 25.82
CA THR A 210 -15.27 -5.12 26.09
C THR A 210 -16.11 -6.18 25.35
N SER A 211 -17.19 -5.79 24.65
CA SER A 211 -18.06 -6.74 23.94
C SER A 211 -18.77 -6.16 22.70
N LEU A 212 -19.11 -7.03 21.73
CA LEU A 212 -19.90 -6.72 20.52
C LEU A 212 -21.28 -6.14 20.82
N THR A 213 -21.90 -6.58 21.91
CA THR A 213 -23.18 -6.04 22.36
C THR A 213 -23.02 -4.61 22.85
N THR A 214 -21.92 -4.27 23.52
CA THR A 214 -21.64 -2.89 23.97
C THR A 214 -21.36 -1.96 22.80
N LEU A 215 -20.59 -2.39 21.79
CA LEU A 215 -20.33 -1.58 20.59
C LEU A 215 -21.58 -1.39 19.72
N LEU A 216 -22.42 -2.42 19.54
CA LEU A 216 -23.68 -2.29 18.79
C LEU A 216 -24.75 -1.51 19.56
N GLN A 217 -24.81 -1.67 20.89
CA GLN A 217 -25.70 -0.88 21.75
C GLN A 217 -25.25 0.58 21.81
N GLN A 218 -23.94 0.84 21.87
CA GLN A 218 -23.38 2.18 21.76
C GLN A 218 -23.62 2.76 20.37
N MET A 219 -23.35 2.04 19.28
CA MET A 219 -23.65 2.53 17.93
C MET A 219 -25.13 2.89 17.78
N ARG A 220 -26.06 2.05 18.27
CA ARG A 220 -27.51 2.32 18.27
C ARG A 220 -27.90 3.47 19.20
N SER A 221 -27.33 3.56 20.41
CA SER A 221 -27.63 4.66 21.32
C SER A 221 -27.04 5.97 20.80
N LEU A 222 -25.85 5.95 20.21
CA LEU A 222 -25.20 7.07 19.55
C LEU A 222 -26.00 7.54 18.33
N THR A 223 -26.53 6.65 17.50
CA THR A 223 -27.41 7.07 16.39
C THR A 223 -28.71 7.68 16.91
N VAL A 224 -29.33 7.09 17.93
CA VAL A 224 -30.62 7.57 18.47
C VAL A 224 -30.45 8.88 19.25
N THR A 225 -29.38 9.05 20.01
CA THR A 225 -29.08 10.29 20.76
C THR A 225 -28.62 11.40 19.82
N ALA A 226 -27.74 11.11 18.85
CA ALA A 226 -27.33 12.10 17.86
C ALA A 226 -28.48 12.54 16.94
N LEU A 227 -29.43 11.67 16.61
CA LEU A 227 -30.67 12.06 15.91
C LEU A 227 -31.61 12.91 16.79
N ARG A 228 -31.57 12.76 18.12
CA ARG A 228 -32.35 13.59 19.06
C ARG A 228 -31.68 14.93 19.38
N GLU A 229 -30.35 15.02 19.28
CA GLU A 229 -29.54 16.21 19.61
C GLU A 229 -28.95 16.93 18.38
N ASN A 230 -29.33 16.50 17.17
CA ASN A 230 -28.89 17.04 15.88
C ASN A 230 -27.36 16.93 15.65
N GLY A 231 -26.77 15.79 16.00
CA GLY A 231 -25.34 15.47 15.88
C GLY A 231 -24.48 15.96 17.06
N ALA A 232 -23.32 15.33 17.29
CA ALA A 232 -22.33 15.83 18.26
C ALA A 232 -21.76 17.19 17.79
N SER A 233 -21.39 18.03 18.76
CA SER A 233 -20.79 19.36 18.49
C SER A 233 -19.46 19.22 17.75
N THR A 234 -19.25 20.03 16.72
CA THR A 234 -17.99 20.13 15.97
C THR A 234 -17.00 21.12 16.58
N GLU A 235 -17.33 21.74 17.72
CA GLU A 235 -16.51 22.78 18.36
C GLU A 235 -15.10 22.30 18.78
N PRO A 236 -14.91 21.10 19.35
CA PRO A 236 -13.56 20.61 19.67
C PRO A 236 -12.69 20.44 18.42
N LEU A 237 -13.28 19.90 17.35
CA LEU A 237 -12.60 19.77 16.06
C LEU A 237 -12.24 21.14 15.47
N ASN A 238 -13.14 22.13 15.59
CA ASN A 238 -12.88 23.50 15.16
C ASN A 238 -11.65 24.09 15.86
N GLN A 239 -11.53 23.92 17.19
CA GLN A 239 -10.38 24.39 17.96
C GLN A 239 -9.08 23.69 17.56
N ILE A 240 -9.12 22.38 17.32
CA ILE A 240 -7.96 21.61 16.83
C ILE A 240 -7.50 22.17 15.48
N ILE A 241 -8.43 22.39 14.55
CA ILE A 241 -8.16 22.93 13.21
C ILE A 241 -7.56 24.34 13.32
N GLN A 242 -8.19 25.24 14.08
CA GLN A 242 -7.70 26.61 14.24
C GLN A 242 -6.28 26.67 14.82
N ASN A 243 -5.96 25.80 15.78
CA ASN A 243 -4.64 25.76 16.39
C ASN A 243 -3.57 25.11 15.50
N ALA A 244 -3.96 24.21 14.60
CA ALA A 244 -3.03 23.47 13.75
C ALA A 244 -2.72 24.18 12.42
N LEU A 245 -3.55 25.14 12.00
CA LEU A 245 -3.44 25.80 10.70
C LEU A 245 -2.87 27.22 10.85
N ASP A 246 -1.64 27.39 10.37
CA ASP A 246 -0.93 28.67 10.32
C ASP A 246 -1.11 29.32 8.95
N GLY A 247 -1.87 30.43 8.91
CA GLY A 247 -2.20 31.14 7.66
C GLY A 247 -0.98 31.69 6.91
N GLU A 248 0.06 32.14 7.62
CA GLU A 248 1.28 32.65 6.99
C GLU A 248 2.06 31.51 6.31
N LYS A 249 2.20 30.38 7.00
CA LYS A 249 2.83 29.18 6.43
C LYS A 249 2.05 28.67 5.21
N MET A 250 0.72 28.67 5.29
CA MET A 250 -0.15 28.24 4.18
C MET A 250 0.00 29.12 2.94
N GLN A 251 0.03 30.44 3.09
CA GLN A 251 0.19 31.38 1.97
C GLN A 251 1.50 31.17 1.22
N ALA A 252 2.57 30.81 1.92
CA ALA A 252 3.86 30.50 1.33
C ALA A 252 3.92 29.12 0.64
N SER A 253 2.89 28.29 0.80
CA SER A 253 2.87 26.93 0.28
C SER A 253 2.78 26.90 -1.25
N PRO A 254 3.65 26.14 -1.93
CA PRO A 254 3.54 25.92 -3.37
C PRO A 254 2.41 24.96 -3.74
N SER A 255 1.77 24.34 -2.74
CA SER A 255 0.69 23.38 -2.90
C SER A 255 -0.65 24.09 -2.96
N GLU A 256 -1.58 23.53 -3.74
CA GLU A 256 -3.00 23.91 -3.80
C GLU A 256 -3.87 22.80 -3.24
N LEU A 257 -4.87 23.14 -2.42
CA LEU A 257 -5.77 22.17 -1.78
C LEU A 257 -7.18 22.26 -2.34
N TYR A 258 -7.76 21.12 -2.70
CA TYR A 258 -9.15 20.98 -3.12
C TYR A 258 -9.91 20.05 -2.18
N ILE A 259 -10.97 20.56 -1.58
CA ILE A 259 -11.76 19.93 -0.53
C ILE A 259 -13.05 19.42 -1.13
N CYS A 260 -13.37 18.15 -0.90
CA CYS A 260 -14.66 17.58 -1.27
C CYS A 260 -15.63 17.59 -0.08
N THR A 261 -16.83 18.11 -0.29
CA THR A 261 -17.95 18.10 0.66
C THR A 261 -19.23 17.65 -0.05
N THR A 262 -20.28 17.38 0.74
CA THR A 262 -21.61 17.05 0.22
C THR A 262 -22.58 18.13 0.64
N HIS A 263 -23.27 18.75 -0.31
CA HIS A 263 -24.30 19.76 -0.08
C HIS A 263 -25.60 19.11 0.42
N LEU A 264 -26.36 19.81 1.26
CA LEU A 264 -27.68 19.41 1.74
C LEU A 264 -28.71 20.46 1.34
N PRO A 265 -29.95 20.04 0.96
CA PRO A 265 -30.50 18.69 1.11
C PRO A 265 -30.41 17.79 -0.13
N ASP A 266 -29.88 18.27 -1.25
CA ASP A 266 -29.83 17.52 -2.53
C ASP A 266 -28.77 16.41 -2.56
N PHE A 267 -27.83 16.42 -1.61
CA PHE A 267 -26.69 15.52 -1.56
C PHE A 267 -25.84 15.60 -2.84
N GLU A 268 -25.64 16.78 -3.41
CA GLU A 268 -24.70 16.97 -4.51
C GLU A 268 -23.25 17.10 -4.01
N GLU A 269 -22.30 16.66 -4.85
CA GLU A 269 -20.87 16.85 -4.57
C GLU A 269 -20.51 18.33 -4.75
N ARG A 270 -19.81 18.89 -3.76
CA ARG A 270 -19.23 20.23 -3.83
C ARG A 270 -17.72 20.12 -3.66
N VAL A 271 -16.98 20.59 -4.65
CA VAL A 271 -15.51 20.71 -4.59
C VAL A 271 -15.16 22.17 -4.39
N VAL A 272 -14.36 22.46 -3.38
CA VAL A 272 -13.95 23.83 -3.01
C VAL A 272 -12.44 23.91 -3.04
N HIS A 273 -11.89 24.90 -3.76
CA HIS A 273 -10.47 25.23 -3.68
C HIS A 273 -10.23 26.05 -2.41
N PHE A 274 -9.22 25.66 -1.62
CA PHE A 274 -8.86 26.34 -0.38
C PHE A 274 -8.22 27.68 -0.72
N ASP A 275 -8.91 28.77 -0.38
CA ASP A 275 -8.38 30.12 -0.53
C ASP A 275 -7.38 30.40 0.60
N LYS A 276 -6.10 30.51 0.23
CA LYS A 276 -4.98 30.82 1.13
C LYS A 276 -4.97 32.28 1.58
N ASP A 277 -5.60 33.18 0.82
CA ASP A 277 -5.70 34.60 1.18
C ASP A 277 -6.78 34.82 2.26
N HIS A 278 -7.78 33.93 2.33
CA HIS A 278 -8.87 33.94 3.32
C HIS A 278 -8.94 32.62 4.10
N PRO A 279 -7.90 32.26 4.88
CA PRO A 279 -7.81 30.94 5.51
C PRO A 279 -8.95 30.65 6.51
N GLU A 280 -9.48 31.66 7.21
CA GLU A 280 -10.59 31.47 8.15
C GLU A 280 -11.88 31.01 7.45
N GLU A 281 -12.18 31.56 6.28
CA GLU A 281 -13.35 31.16 5.46
C GLU A 281 -13.12 29.75 4.90
N SER A 282 -11.92 29.48 4.41
CA SER A 282 -11.51 28.17 3.89
C SER A 282 -11.51 27.07 4.95
N GLN A 283 -11.22 27.39 6.22
CA GLN A 283 -11.30 26.46 7.35
C GLN A 283 -12.71 25.94 7.60
N ALA A 284 -13.75 26.72 7.32
CA ALA A 284 -15.13 26.25 7.45
C ALA A 284 -15.41 25.05 6.53
N TRP A 285 -14.80 25.03 5.34
CA TRP A 285 -14.92 23.92 4.38
C TRP A 285 -14.20 22.65 4.83
N LEU A 286 -13.09 22.78 5.55
CA LEU A 286 -12.41 21.64 6.19
C LEU A 286 -13.32 20.97 7.22
N ILE A 287 -13.99 21.76 8.06
CA ILE A 287 -14.95 21.25 9.06
C ILE A 287 -16.13 20.59 8.35
N ALA A 288 -16.71 21.24 7.33
CA ALA A 288 -17.80 20.67 6.55
C ALA A 288 -17.42 19.31 5.94
N SER A 289 -16.22 19.19 5.39
CA SER A 289 -15.70 17.95 4.81
C SER A 289 -15.56 16.83 5.84
N ALA A 290 -15.28 17.15 7.10
CA ALA A 290 -15.12 16.19 8.20
C ALA A 290 -16.40 15.97 9.03
N SER A 291 -17.50 16.68 8.74
CA SER A 291 -18.78 16.55 9.44
C SER A 291 -19.53 15.27 9.04
N PHE A 292 -19.16 14.14 9.64
CA PHE A 292 -19.78 12.82 9.42
C PHE A 292 -21.19 12.71 10.03
N TYR A 293 -22.19 13.31 9.39
CA TYR A 293 -23.60 13.23 9.80
C TYR A 293 -24.13 11.78 9.78
N PRO A 294 -25.00 11.32 10.69
CA PRO A 294 -25.54 12.03 11.86
C PRO A 294 -24.64 11.99 13.09
N ALA A 295 -23.46 11.37 13.05
CA ALA A 295 -22.57 11.31 14.20
C ALA A 295 -22.05 12.71 14.58
N MET A 296 -21.72 13.53 13.58
CA MET A 296 -21.32 14.94 13.73
C MET A 296 -22.32 15.86 13.02
N ARG A 297 -22.54 17.05 13.58
CA ARG A 297 -23.47 18.02 12.98
C ARG A 297 -22.96 18.53 11.62
N ALA A 298 -23.88 18.70 10.66
CA ALA A 298 -23.59 19.37 9.40
C ALA A 298 -23.18 20.84 9.64
N LYS A 299 -22.25 21.35 8.83
CA LYS A 299 -21.73 22.71 8.95
C LYS A 299 -22.56 23.65 8.07
N GLU A 300 -23.04 24.74 8.66
CA GLU A 300 -23.67 25.83 7.92
C GLU A 300 -22.57 26.76 7.36
N ILE A 301 -22.61 27.04 6.06
CA ILE A 301 -21.73 27.97 5.35
C ILE A 301 -22.61 28.78 4.42
N GLU A 302 -22.60 30.11 4.56
CA GLU A 302 -23.40 31.04 3.75
C GLU A 302 -24.91 30.74 3.73
N GLY A 303 -25.45 30.18 4.81
CA GLY A 303 -26.87 29.83 4.95
C GLY A 303 -27.27 28.49 4.34
N GLU A 304 -26.34 27.77 3.72
CA GLU A 304 -26.52 26.40 3.21
C GLU A 304 -25.79 25.39 4.12
N TYR A 305 -26.25 24.14 4.10
CA TYR A 305 -25.69 23.08 4.95
C TYR A 305 -24.81 22.12 4.15
N TYR A 306 -23.67 21.77 4.73
CA TYR A 306 -22.70 20.85 4.14
C TYR A 306 -22.28 19.78 5.14
N MET A 307 -21.99 18.59 4.63
CA MET A 307 -21.55 17.43 5.40
C MET A 307 -20.40 16.71 4.70
N ASP A 308 -19.94 15.63 5.32
CA ASP A 308 -18.76 14.88 4.89
C ASP A 308 -18.80 14.52 3.39
N GLY A 309 -17.69 14.78 2.69
CA GLY A 309 -17.56 14.51 1.26
C GLY A 309 -17.54 13.01 0.93
N GLY A 310 -17.25 12.14 1.90
CA GLY A 310 -17.20 10.69 1.76
C GLY A 310 -18.55 10.08 1.35
N TYR A 311 -19.64 10.82 1.47
CA TYR A 311 -20.96 10.45 0.95
C TYR A 311 -21.07 10.48 -0.58
N ARG A 312 -20.11 11.11 -1.27
CA ARG A 312 -20.07 11.21 -2.73
C ARG A 312 -18.71 10.84 -3.32
N ASN A 313 -17.63 11.30 -2.71
CA ASN A 313 -16.29 11.12 -3.23
C ASN A 313 -15.26 11.01 -2.11
N ASN A 314 -15.08 9.79 -1.59
CA ASN A 314 -14.16 9.50 -0.49
C ASN A 314 -12.69 9.53 -0.91
N LEU A 315 -12.38 9.46 -2.21
CA LEU A 315 -11.02 9.47 -2.75
C LEU A 315 -11.03 10.29 -4.06
N PRO A 316 -10.83 11.62 -3.99
CA PRO A 316 -11.14 12.56 -5.07
C PRO A 316 -10.09 12.59 -6.20
N VAL A 317 -9.87 11.44 -6.84
CA VAL A 317 -8.90 11.28 -7.94
C VAL A 317 -9.28 12.13 -9.14
N ASP A 318 -10.55 12.20 -9.48
CA ASP A 318 -11.06 12.98 -10.61
C ASP A 318 -10.78 14.48 -10.46
N VAL A 319 -10.81 15.00 -9.23
CA VAL A 319 -10.45 16.39 -8.93
C VAL A 319 -8.97 16.62 -9.25
N ALA A 320 -8.07 15.74 -8.81
CA ALA A 320 -6.64 15.87 -9.12
C ALA A 320 -6.37 15.81 -10.64
N LEU A 321 -7.08 14.93 -11.35
CA LEU A 321 -6.99 14.84 -12.82
C LEU A 321 -7.46 16.13 -13.51
N GLN A 322 -8.52 16.76 -13.02
CA GLN A 322 -9.02 18.03 -13.56
C GLN A 322 -8.02 19.18 -13.37
N GLN A 323 -7.19 19.13 -12.32
CA GLN A 323 -6.11 20.10 -12.11
C GLN A 323 -4.84 19.81 -12.93
N GLY A 324 -4.87 18.80 -13.80
CA GLY A 324 -3.77 18.50 -14.71
C GLY A 324 -2.68 17.63 -14.11
N ALA A 325 -2.99 16.83 -13.08
CA ALA A 325 -2.02 15.91 -12.50
C ALA A 325 -1.46 14.93 -13.55
N THR A 326 -0.14 14.78 -13.60
CA THR A 326 0.54 13.80 -14.48
C THR A 326 0.74 12.45 -13.79
N GLU A 327 0.71 12.47 -12.46
CA GLU A 327 0.68 11.29 -11.62
C GLU A 327 -0.09 11.58 -10.33
N CYS A 328 -0.86 10.59 -9.87
CA CYS A 328 -1.66 10.67 -8.66
C CYS A 328 -1.18 9.64 -7.64
N ILE A 329 -0.73 10.12 -6.49
CA ILE A 329 -0.46 9.30 -5.30
C ILE A 329 -1.78 9.15 -4.55
N LEU A 330 -2.32 7.94 -4.53
CA LEU A 330 -3.65 7.65 -4.00
C LEU A 330 -3.50 7.02 -2.62
N VAL A 331 -3.86 7.76 -1.57
CA VAL A 331 -3.75 7.30 -0.18
C VAL A 331 -5.12 6.88 0.32
N ASP A 332 -5.40 5.57 0.26
CA ASP A 332 -6.68 5.02 0.68
C ASP A 332 -6.59 4.38 2.07
N VAL A 333 -7.13 5.09 3.07
CA VAL A 333 -7.25 4.61 4.46
C VAL A 333 -8.51 3.74 4.71
N LYS A 334 -9.22 3.36 3.63
CA LYS A 334 -10.39 2.47 3.61
C LYS A 334 -11.55 2.94 4.50
N GLY A 335 -11.79 4.25 4.54
CA GLY A 335 -12.87 4.85 5.32
C GLY A 335 -14.27 4.44 4.86
N PRO A 336 -15.29 4.69 5.71
CA PRO A 336 -16.68 4.47 5.31
C PRO A 336 -17.12 5.57 4.34
N GLY A 337 -17.11 5.29 3.04
CA GLY A 337 -17.53 6.26 2.03
C GLY A 337 -17.60 5.69 0.63
N PHE A 338 -18.22 6.43 -0.29
CA PHE A 338 -18.31 6.10 -1.70
C PHE A 338 -17.08 6.62 -2.43
N VAL A 339 -16.29 5.71 -3.02
CA VAL A 339 -15.22 6.09 -3.95
C VAL A 339 -15.84 6.30 -5.33
N LYS A 340 -15.84 7.54 -5.80
CA LYS A 340 -16.32 7.90 -7.14
C LYS A 340 -15.46 7.18 -8.18
N ARG A 341 -16.08 6.61 -9.20
CA ARG A 341 -15.32 5.95 -10.28
C ARG A 341 -14.71 7.01 -11.19
N TRP A 342 -13.45 6.81 -11.55
CA TRP A 342 -12.77 7.53 -12.62
C TRP A 342 -12.31 6.53 -13.68
N GLU A 343 -12.10 7.00 -14.91
CA GLU A 343 -11.54 6.16 -15.98
C GLU A 343 -10.02 6.28 -15.96
N PRO A 344 -9.27 5.18 -15.77
CA PRO A 344 -7.82 5.22 -15.82
C PRO A 344 -7.36 5.63 -17.22
N SER A 345 -6.52 6.67 -17.28
CA SER A 345 -5.92 7.15 -18.53
C SER A 345 -4.50 6.60 -18.72
N LEU A 346 -4.13 6.30 -19.97
CA LEU A 346 -2.74 6.00 -20.33
C LEU A 346 -1.79 7.16 -20.02
N ALA A 347 -2.30 8.40 -19.97
CA ALA A 347 -1.50 9.61 -19.81
C ALA A 347 -1.08 9.90 -18.36
N VAL A 348 -1.78 9.35 -17.37
CA VAL A 348 -1.55 9.67 -15.95
C VAL A 348 -1.12 8.42 -15.20
N ALA A 349 -0.09 8.51 -14.37
CA ALA A 349 0.30 7.40 -13.50
C ALA A 349 -0.52 7.40 -12.20
N GLU A 350 -0.87 6.22 -11.70
CA GLU A 350 -1.58 6.07 -10.42
C GLU A 350 -0.73 5.22 -9.50
N LEU A 351 -0.51 5.73 -8.29
CA LEU A 351 0.31 5.10 -7.27
C LEU A 351 -0.57 4.83 -6.05
N PRO A 352 -1.28 3.69 -6.01
CA PRO A 352 -2.06 3.32 -4.84
C PRO A 352 -1.14 2.97 -3.67
N LEU A 353 -1.27 3.73 -2.59
CA LEU A 353 -0.65 3.46 -1.30
C LEU A 353 -1.73 3.02 -0.32
N HIS A 354 -1.60 1.79 0.15
CA HIS A 354 -2.52 1.20 1.11
C HIS A 354 -1.78 0.19 1.99
N SER A 355 -2.33 -0.02 3.19
CA SER A 355 -1.80 -1.03 4.10
C SER A 355 -2.43 -2.42 3.88
N PRO A 356 -1.63 -3.50 3.88
CA PRO A 356 -2.16 -4.85 4.07
C PRO A 356 -2.65 -5.03 5.52
N TRP A 357 -2.15 -4.22 6.46
CA TRP A 357 -2.68 -4.15 7.81
C TRP A 357 -3.97 -3.33 7.83
N THR A 358 -4.83 -3.75 8.75
CA THR A 358 -5.89 -2.91 9.28
C THR A 358 -5.33 -1.64 9.94
N LEU A 359 -5.96 -0.51 9.67
CA LEU A 359 -5.66 0.76 10.32
C LEU A 359 -6.49 1.00 11.59
N GLY A 360 -7.22 -0.03 12.07
CA GLY A 360 -8.05 0.05 13.27
C GLY A 360 -9.45 0.64 13.05
N SER A 361 -10.08 1.06 14.14
CA SER A 361 -11.40 1.71 14.11
C SER A 361 -11.31 3.11 13.52
N PHE A 362 -12.31 3.53 12.75
CA PHE A 362 -12.32 4.87 12.13
C PHE A 362 -12.84 5.98 13.05
N LEU A 363 -13.50 5.65 14.16
CA LEU A 363 -14.05 6.62 15.13
C LEU A 363 -13.27 6.71 16.44
N VAL A 364 -12.28 5.83 16.65
CA VAL A 364 -11.55 5.75 17.92
C VAL A 364 -10.13 6.26 17.70
N PHE A 365 -9.87 7.45 18.20
CA PHE A 365 -8.56 8.08 18.23
C PHE A 365 -7.81 7.55 19.47
N ASP A 366 -6.80 6.74 19.20
CA ASP A 366 -5.95 6.04 20.18
C ASP A 366 -4.49 6.27 19.82
N ARG A 367 -3.70 6.75 20.78
CA ARG A 367 -2.31 7.16 20.56
C ARG A 367 -1.44 6.04 19.99
N GLU A 368 -1.52 4.83 20.56
CA GLU A 368 -0.72 3.71 20.07
C GLU A 368 -1.13 3.31 18.65
N ARG A 369 -2.43 3.29 18.35
CA ARG A 369 -2.90 3.04 16.99
C ARG A 369 -2.45 4.13 16.00
N SER A 370 -2.53 5.41 16.38
CA SER A 370 -2.03 6.52 15.55
C SER A 370 -0.54 6.35 15.26
N ARG A 371 0.26 5.98 16.28
CA ARG A 371 1.70 5.72 16.13
C ARG A 371 1.98 4.59 15.14
N ILE A 372 1.27 3.45 15.26
CA ILE A 372 1.38 2.32 14.34
C ILE A 372 0.99 2.74 12.92
N ASN A 373 -0.16 3.40 12.75
CA ASN A 373 -0.66 3.83 11.44
C ASN A 373 0.32 4.80 10.75
N TYR A 374 0.86 5.77 11.48
CA TYR A 374 1.91 6.66 10.98
C TYR A 374 3.13 5.88 10.46
N HIS A 375 3.64 4.92 11.25
CA HIS A 375 4.78 4.12 10.82
C HIS A 375 4.46 3.24 9.61
N LEU A 376 3.25 2.65 9.54
CA LEU A 376 2.82 1.88 8.38
C LEU A 376 2.78 2.74 7.12
N GLY A 377 2.21 3.94 7.17
CA GLY A 377 2.16 4.87 6.04
C GLY A 377 3.55 5.24 5.53
N TYR A 378 4.46 5.55 6.45
CA TYR A 378 5.85 5.85 6.13
C TYR A 378 6.55 4.64 5.46
N GLN A 379 6.48 3.48 6.11
CA GLN A 379 7.21 2.29 5.67
C GLN A 379 6.69 1.72 4.36
N GLU A 380 5.38 1.73 4.14
CA GLU A 380 4.78 1.26 2.90
C GLU A 380 5.11 2.16 1.72
N THR A 381 5.16 3.47 1.94
CA THR A 381 5.65 4.42 0.95
C THR A 381 7.12 4.15 0.63
N MET A 382 7.97 3.98 1.64
CA MET A 382 9.38 3.65 1.43
C MET A 382 9.58 2.29 0.73
N LYS A 383 8.76 1.28 1.04
CA LYS A 383 8.73 -0.01 0.31
C LYS A 383 8.35 0.18 -1.15
N TYR A 384 7.31 0.99 -1.42
CA TYR A 384 6.88 1.29 -2.78
C TYR A 384 8.02 1.89 -3.60
N PHE A 385 8.77 2.84 -3.04
CA PHE A 385 9.93 3.47 -3.71
C PHE A 385 11.24 2.67 -3.60
N GLY A 386 11.19 1.40 -3.19
CA GLY A 386 12.34 0.48 -3.18
C GLY A 386 13.43 0.85 -2.17
N ARG A 387 13.11 1.67 -1.16
CA ARG A 387 14.01 1.96 -0.02
C ARG A 387 14.01 0.85 1.02
N TYR A 388 12.89 0.15 1.13
CA TYR A 388 12.72 -1.04 1.97
C TYR A 388 12.15 -2.20 1.15
N SER A 389 12.23 -3.41 1.71
CA SER A 389 11.59 -4.61 1.17
C SER A 389 10.55 -5.16 2.15
N GLY A 390 9.86 -6.23 1.76
CA GLY A 390 8.77 -6.81 2.55
C GLY A 390 7.39 -6.67 1.89
N PHE A 391 6.40 -7.33 2.47
CA PHE A 391 4.99 -7.12 2.17
C PHE A 391 4.22 -6.76 3.44
N TRP A 392 4.09 -7.73 4.36
CA TRP A 392 3.48 -7.52 5.66
C TRP A 392 4.41 -6.74 6.58
N TYR A 393 5.67 -7.12 6.65
CA TYR A 393 6.67 -6.44 7.45
C TYR A 393 7.55 -5.56 6.57
N THR A 394 8.46 -4.83 7.21
CA THR A 394 9.39 -3.93 6.54
C THR A 394 10.80 -4.34 6.90
N PHE A 395 11.63 -4.53 5.88
CA PHE A 395 13.04 -4.87 6.04
C PHE A 395 13.94 -3.83 5.39
N ALA A 396 15.05 -3.50 6.05
CA ALA A 396 16.04 -2.55 5.52
C ALA A 396 16.80 -3.11 4.32
N GLU A 397 16.96 -4.44 4.26
CA GLU A 397 17.69 -5.15 3.21
C GLU A 397 16.74 -5.77 2.18
N ASN A 398 17.25 -6.02 0.98
CA ASN A 398 16.53 -6.77 -0.07
C ASN A 398 16.87 -8.26 0.00
N HIS A 399 15.97 -9.12 -0.49
CA HIS A 399 16.16 -10.58 -0.58
C HIS A 399 16.39 -11.30 0.76
N VAL A 400 15.79 -10.77 1.83
CA VAL A 400 15.84 -11.35 3.16
C VAL A 400 15.29 -12.79 3.16
N PHE A 401 15.90 -13.67 3.94
CA PHE A 401 15.58 -15.10 4.08
C PHE A 401 15.81 -15.97 2.84
N GLN A 402 16.31 -15.43 1.74
CA GLN A 402 16.50 -16.21 0.50
C GLN A 402 17.52 -17.35 0.70
N ASP A 403 18.66 -17.07 1.33
CA ASP A 403 19.70 -18.08 1.56
C ASP A 403 19.25 -19.16 2.53
N LYS A 404 18.58 -18.75 3.63
CA LYS A 404 17.99 -19.67 4.60
C LYS A 404 16.94 -20.57 3.95
N TRP A 405 16.11 -20.01 3.07
CA TRP A 405 15.13 -20.78 2.29
C TRP A 405 15.78 -21.82 1.36
N GLN A 406 16.84 -21.43 0.64
CA GLN A 406 17.56 -22.37 -0.22
C GLN A 406 18.20 -23.50 0.59
N GLN A 407 18.82 -23.17 1.73
CA GLN A 407 19.43 -24.16 2.63
C GLN A 407 18.37 -25.11 3.21
N PHE A 408 17.22 -24.58 3.63
CA PHE A 408 16.08 -25.36 4.09
C PHE A 408 15.59 -26.35 3.01
N CYS A 409 15.37 -25.87 1.78
CA CYS A 409 14.94 -26.73 0.67
C CYS A 409 15.97 -27.82 0.34
N ARG A 410 17.27 -27.48 0.33
CA ARG A 410 18.35 -28.47 0.12
C ARG A 410 18.34 -29.55 1.20
N ALA A 411 18.12 -29.16 2.46
CA ALA A 411 18.02 -30.09 3.58
C ALA A 411 16.80 -31.02 3.45
N LEU A 412 15.61 -30.47 3.12
CA LEU A 412 14.41 -31.27 2.89
C LEU A 412 14.58 -32.28 1.75
N ARG A 413 15.21 -31.86 0.64
CA ARG A 413 15.49 -32.73 -0.50
C ARG A 413 16.43 -33.86 -0.13
N LYS A 414 17.52 -33.57 0.60
CA LYS A 414 18.49 -34.56 1.05
C LYS A 414 17.87 -35.58 2.02
N ALA A 415 16.98 -35.11 2.90
CA ALA A 415 16.28 -35.94 3.86
C ALA A 415 15.06 -36.69 3.28
N GLN A 416 14.74 -36.50 1.98
CA GLN A 416 13.53 -37.05 1.34
C GLN A 416 12.24 -36.71 2.11
N SER A 417 12.17 -35.52 2.71
CA SER A 417 11.05 -35.11 3.55
C SER A 417 9.73 -35.05 2.77
N PRO A 418 8.59 -35.46 3.36
CA PRO A 418 7.26 -35.26 2.77
C PRO A 418 6.97 -33.80 2.41
N LEU A 419 7.52 -32.84 3.16
CA LEU A 419 7.38 -31.41 2.88
C LEU A 419 7.95 -31.02 1.51
N TRP A 420 9.01 -31.70 1.05
CA TRP A 420 9.58 -31.46 -0.27
C TRP A 420 8.62 -31.88 -1.39
N GLN A 421 7.80 -32.91 -1.18
CA GLN A 421 6.78 -33.29 -2.17
C GLN A 421 5.71 -32.20 -2.26
N VAL A 422 5.26 -31.69 -1.10
CA VAL A 422 4.28 -30.60 -1.04
C VAL A 422 4.77 -29.34 -1.77
N ILE A 423 6.02 -28.92 -1.53
CA ILE A 423 6.59 -27.70 -2.15
C ILE A 423 6.67 -27.80 -3.68
N LYS A 424 6.82 -29.01 -4.25
CA LYS A 424 6.86 -29.21 -5.70
C LYS A 424 5.49 -29.08 -6.38
N GLU A 425 4.39 -29.20 -5.63
CA GLU A 425 3.05 -29.17 -6.20
C GLU A 425 2.65 -27.73 -6.60
N PRO A 426 2.18 -27.47 -7.83
CA PRO A 426 1.72 -26.13 -8.22
C PRO A 426 0.57 -25.60 -7.35
N SER A 427 -0.30 -26.50 -6.86
CA SER A 427 -1.41 -26.16 -5.98
C SER A 427 -0.97 -25.60 -4.63
N PHE A 428 0.23 -25.95 -4.16
CA PHE A 428 0.81 -25.40 -2.94
C PHE A 428 1.07 -23.91 -3.06
N TRP A 429 1.69 -23.47 -4.16
CA TRP A 429 2.00 -22.07 -4.42
C TRP A 429 0.76 -21.20 -4.57
N GLN A 430 -0.32 -21.76 -5.14
CA GLN A 430 -1.63 -21.11 -5.19
C GLN A 430 -2.21 -20.92 -3.79
N LYS A 431 -2.15 -21.95 -2.93
CA LYS A 431 -2.60 -21.86 -1.53
C LYS A 431 -1.76 -20.85 -0.75
N LEU A 432 -0.43 -20.90 -0.88
CA LEU A 432 0.49 -19.97 -0.22
C LEU A 432 0.21 -18.53 -0.63
N SER A 433 0.10 -18.25 -1.94
CA SER A 433 -0.18 -16.89 -2.43
C SER A 433 -1.52 -16.37 -1.94
N LYS A 434 -2.54 -17.24 -1.83
CA LYS A 434 -3.85 -16.88 -1.26
C LYS A 434 -3.76 -16.54 0.23
N GLU A 435 -3.06 -17.35 1.03
CA GLU A 435 -2.91 -17.09 2.47
C GLU A 435 -2.02 -15.87 2.75
N TYR A 436 -0.96 -15.69 1.97
CA TYR A 436 -0.05 -14.54 2.07
C TYR A 436 -0.64 -13.26 1.48
N GLN A 437 -1.73 -13.34 0.70
CA GLN A 437 -2.42 -12.22 0.02
C GLN A 437 -1.60 -11.50 -1.05
N LYS A 438 -0.51 -12.14 -1.51
CA LYS A 438 0.34 -11.66 -2.61
C LYS A 438 0.95 -12.86 -3.32
N GLU A 439 1.24 -12.73 -4.60
CA GLU A 439 1.88 -13.80 -5.38
C GLU A 439 3.26 -14.13 -4.79
N VAL A 440 3.50 -15.43 -4.53
CA VAL A 440 4.75 -15.92 -3.97
C VAL A 440 5.44 -16.83 -4.99
N SER A 441 6.69 -16.50 -5.29
CA SER A 441 7.59 -17.30 -6.13
C SER A 441 8.53 -18.11 -5.25
N PHE A 442 9.24 -19.07 -5.83
CA PHE A 442 10.24 -19.84 -5.08
C PHE A 442 11.32 -18.95 -4.47
N GLU A 443 11.72 -17.89 -5.17
CA GLU A 443 12.77 -16.96 -4.79
C GLU A 443 12.35 -16.03 -3.64
N THR A 444 11.05 -15.74 -3.52
CA THR A 444 10.49 -14.88 -2.45
C THR A 444 9.85 -15.66 -1.30
N ALA A 445 9.81 -16.99 -1.40
CA ALA A 445 9.12 -17.85 -0.45
C ALA A 445 9.66 -17.76 0.99
N GLY A 446 10.98 -17.65 1.15
CA GLY A 446 11.61 -17.53 2.47
C GLY A 446 11.07 -16.34 3.26
N GLN A 447 11.07 -15.16 2.62
CA GLN A 447 10.52 -13.94 3.21
C GLN A 447 9.02 -14.11 3.48
N ALA A 448 8.27 -14.65 2.53
CA ALA A 448 6.83 -14.84 2.68
C ALA A 448 6.48 -15.76 3.87
N PHE A 449 7.23 -16.84 4.10
CA PHE A 449 7.03 -17.71 5.25
C PHE A 449 7.41 -17.06 6.57
N ALA A 450 8.51 -16.30 6.61
CA ALA A 450 8.92 -15.57 7.80
C ALA A 450 7.87 -14.51 8.18
N GLU A 451 7.40 -13.74 7.21
CA GLU A 451 6.35 -12.74 7.42
C GLU A 451 5.02 -13.38 7.83
N LEU A 452 4.61 -14.48 7.19
CA LEU A 452 3.41 -15.22 7.58
C LEU A 452 3.50 -15.73 9.01
N ALA A 453 4.66 -16.25 9.43
CA ALA A 453 4.91 -16.61 10.81
C ALA A 453 4.79 -15.40 11.75
N GLY A 454 5.30 -14.23 11.34
CA GLY A 454 5.15 -12.97 12.08
C GLY A 454 3.69 -12.60 12.30
N VAL A 455 2.89 -12.63 11.22
CA VAL A 455 1.44 -12.35 11.28
C VAL A 455 0.75 -13.32 12.24
N LEU A 456 1.03 -14.62 12.13
CA LEU A 456 0.42 -15.66 12.97
C LEU A 456 0.85 -15.57 14.45
N LEU A 457 2.03 -15.02 14.72
CA LEU A 457 2.57 -14.82 16.06
C LEU A 457 2.31 -13.40 16.62
N ASN A 458 1.66 -12.52 15.86
CA ASN A 458 1.42 -11.11 16.20
C ASN A 458 2.70 -10.31 16.50
N VAL A 459 3.76 -10.50 15.70
CA VAL A 459 4.97 -9.65 15.78
C VAL A 459 4.60 -8.22 15.35
N ALA A 460 5.19 -7.21 16.01
CA ALA A 460 4.89 -5.79 15.80
C ALA A 460 5.08 -5.37 14.32
N PRO A 461 4.06 -4.78 13.67
CA PRO A 461 4.09 -4.51 12.24
C PRO A 461 4.81 -3.19 11.86
N ASP A 462 5.06 -2.33 12.83
CA ASP A 462 5.47 -0.94 12.68
C ASP A 462 6.99 -0.72 12.86
N ALA A 463 7.79 -1.79 12.88
CA ALA A 463 9.24 -1.72 12.95
C ALA A 463 9.90 -2.02 11.59
N VAL A 464 11.08 -1.44 11.38
CA VAL A 464 11.97 -1.82 10.28
C VAL A 464 12.96 -2.84 10.82
N TYR A 465 12.92 -4.05 10.28
CA TYR A 465 13.70 -5.19 10.76
C TYR A 465 14.96 -5.43 9.94
N GLN A 466 16.01 -5.89 10.62
CA GLN A 466 17.05 -6.73 10.02
C GLN A 466 16.64 -8.21 10.11
N GLU A 467 17.22 -9.07 9.27
CA GLU A 467 16.89 -10.50 9.25
C GLU A 467 17.01 -11.15 10.65
N ALA A 468 18.14 -10.92 11.32
CA ALA A 468 18.43 -11.50 12.63
C ALA A 468 17.47 -10.98 13.71
N ASP A 469 17.16 -9.69 13.71
CA ASP A 469 16.26 -9.06 14.67
C ASP A 469 14.83 -9.58 14.52
N PHE A 470 14.40 -9.84 13.27
CA PHE A 470 13.09 -10.44 13.02
C PHE A 470 13.01 -11.88 13.52
N ILE A 471 14.06 -12.69 13.33
CA ILE A 471 14.12 -14.06 13.88
C ILE A 471 14.03 -14.03 15.41
N LEU A 472 14.71 -13.08 16.06
CA LEU A 472 14.62 -12.89 17.51
C LEU A 472 13.21 -12.48 17.94
N ALA A 473 12.56 -11.57 17.22
CA ALA A 473 11.19 -11.17 17.49
C ALA A 473 10.20 -12.34 17.34
N LEU A 474 10.34 -13.16 16.30
CA LEU A 474 9.56 -14.38 16.10
C LEU A 474 9.74 -15.37 17.25
N LYS A 475 10.98 -15.59 17.68
CA LYS A 475 11.30 -16.47 18.82
C LYS A 475 10.64 -15.97 20.11
N ALA A 476 10.79 -14.69 20.42
CA ALA A 476 10.20 -14.09 21.63
C ALA A 476 8.67 -14.16 21.61
N ALA A 477 8.03 -13.87 20.46
CA ALA A 477 6.58 -13.95 20.32
C ALA A 477 6.04 -15.39 20.50
N TYR A 478 6.77 -16.37 19.98
CA TYR A 478 6.47 -17.78 20.17
C TYR A 478 6.63 -18.22 21.64
N GLU A 479 7.73 -17.87 22.30
CA GLU A 479 7.99 -18.20 23.71
C GLU A 479 6.94 -17.55 24.65
N ALA A 480 6.45 -16.37 24.29
CA ALA A 480 5.39 -15.68 25.02
C ALA A 480 3.97 -16.26 24.76
N LEU A 481 3.81 -17.23 23.85
CA LEU A 481 2.51 -17.76 23.38
C LEU A 481 1.46 -16.65 23.15
N ALA A 482 1.93 -15.58 22.50
CA ALA A 482 1.25 -14.36 22.02
C ALA A 482 0.36 -13.58 23.02
N SER A 483 0.90 -12.43 23.47
CA SER A 483 0.12 -11.31 24.02
C SER A 483 -0.68 -10.59 22.92
N PRO A 484 -1.85 -9.98 23.23
CA PRO A 484 -2.70 -9.32 22.24
C PRO A 484 -2.04 -8.09 21.60
N VAL A 485 -2.41 -7.82 20.34
CA VAL A 485 -2.24 -6.51 19.68
C VAL A 485 -2.88 -5.43 20.57
N THR A 486 -2.08 -4.43 20.97
CA THR A 486 -2.53 -3.29 21.77
C THR A 486 -3.12 -2.19 20.88
N GLY A 487 -4.02 -1.39 21.44
CA GLY A 487 -4.67 -0.27 20.76
C GLY A 487 -6.06 -0.59 20.19
N ALA A 488 -6.72 0.43 19.65
CA ALA A 488 -8.10 0.31 19.16
C ALA A 488 -8.18 -0.65 17.94
N LEU A 489 -9.06 -1.64 18.03
CA LEU A 489 -9.25 -2.67 17.01
C LEU A 489 -10.42 -2.33 16.08
N SER A 490 -10.28 -2.63 14.80
CA SER A 490 -11.39 -2.70 13.84
C SER A 490 -12.32 -3.88 14.13
N MET A 491 -13.51 -3.84 13.54
CA MET A 491 -14.45 -4.97 13.58
C MET A 491 -13.84 -6.26 12.99
N ALA A 492 -13.06 -6.15 11.91
CA ALA A 492 -12.41 -7.29 11.27
C ALA A 492 -11.35 -7.93 12.19
N GLU A 493 -10.54 -7.12 12.89
CA GLU A 493 -9.57 -7.59 13.89
C GLU A 493 -10.25 -8.31 15.05
N TRP A 494 -11.35 -7.77 15.55
CA TRP A 494 -12.11 -8.39 16.64
C TRP A 494 -12.63 -9.78 16.27
N LEU A 495 -13.22 -9.93 15.07
CA LEU A 495 -13.68 -11.22 14.56
C LEU A 495 -12.53 -12.20 14.37
N HIS A 496 -11.37 -11.72 13.92
CA HIS A 496 -10.17 -12.53 13.79
C HIS A 496 -9.66 -13.04 15.15
N LEU A 497 -9.47 -12.15 16.13
CA LEU A 497 -9.04 -12.54 17.48
C LEU A 497 -10.03 -13.49 18.17
N TYR A 498 -11.33 -13.26 17.96
CA TYR A 498 -12.39 -14.17 18.44
C TYR A 498 -12.23 -15.58 17.85
N ARG A 499 -12.01 -15.69 16.53
CA ARG A 499 -11.76 -16.97 15.87
C ARG A 499 -10.50 -17.65 16.41
N GLU A 500 -9.39 -16.93 16.52
CA GLU A 500 -8.11 -17.48 16.99
C GLU A 500 -8.18 -17.97 18.46
N ARG A 501 -8.94 -17.28 19.31
CA ARG A 501 -9.08 -17.63 20.73
C ARG A 501 -10.07 -18.75 21.01
N LEU A 502 -11.16 -18.84 20.26
CA LEU A 502 -12.25 -19.80 20.58
C LEU A 502 -12.29 -21.02 19.66
N VAL A 503 -11.84 -20.91 18.41
CA VAL A 503 -11.82 -22.05 17.49
C VAL A 503 -10.65 -22.97 17.86
N LEU A 504 -10.96 -24.23 18.17
CA LEU A 504 -9.95 -25.20 18.60
C LEU A 504 -8.82 -25.42 17.59
N TRP A 505 -9.11 -25.22 16.30
CA TRP A 505 -8.21 -25.47 15.18
C TRP A 505 -8.06 -24.26 14.24
N SER A 506 -7.79 -23.09 14.82
CA SER A 506 -7.53 -21.84 14.08
C SER A 506 -6.20 -21.87 13.30
N ASP A 507 -5.94 -20.86 12.47
CA ASP A 507 -4.73 -20.80 11.64
C ASP A 507 -3.47 -20.64 12.51
N GLY A 508 -3.54 -19.81 13.57
CA GLY A 508 -2.47 -19.69 14.56
C GLY A 508 -2.20 -21.00 15.29
N ARG A 509 -3.25 -21.73 15.70
CA ARG A 509 -3.11 -23.02 16.38
C ARG A 509 -2.53 -24.11 15.48
N GLN A 510 -2.94 -24.16 14.22
CA GLN A 510 -2.36 -25.06 13.22
C GLN A 510 -0.85 -24.82 13.07
N PHE A 511 -0.46 -23.54 12.96
CA PHE A 511 0.94 -23.16 12.86
C PHE A 511 1.75 -23.54 14.10
N ILE A 512 1.25 -23.23 15.30
CA ILE A 512 1.91 -23.58 16.57
C ILE A 512 2.04 -25.11 16.71
N TYR A 513 1.01 -25.87 16.36
CA TYR A 513 1.08 -27.33 16.35
C TYR A 513 2.24 -27.84 15.49
N TRP A 514 2.37 -27.31 14.26
CA TRP A 514 3.44 -27.71 13.35
C TRP A 514 4.82 -27.28 13.86
N LEU A 515 4.95 -26.03 14.31
CA LEU A 515 6.18 -25.51 14.87
C LEU A 515 6.69 -26.38 16.04
N ASN A 516 5.81 -26.70 16.99
CA ASN A 516 6.14 -27.58 18.13
C ASN A 516 6.53 -28.98 17.65
N SER A 517 5.83 -29.51 16.66
CA SER A 517 6.14 -30.83 16.10
C SER A 517 7.55 -30.87 15.53
N PHE A 518 7.95 -29.88 14.73
CA PHE A 518 9.28 -29.84 14.13
C PHE A 518 10.39 -29.42 15.09
N GLN A 519 10.09 -28.65 16.14
CA GLN A 519 11.06 -28.37 17.20
C GLN A 519 11.43 -29.65 17.97
N ASN A 520 10.44 -30.52 18.21
CA ASN A 520 10.59 -31.81 18.90
C ASN A 520 10.88 -33.00 17.96
N ASP A 521 11.26 -32.73 16.71
CA ASP A 521 11.61 -33.72 15.68
C ASP A 521 10.52 -34.80 15.44
N LEU A 522 9.25 -34.43 15.62
CA LEU A 522 8.08 -35.27 15.33
C LEU A 522 7.80 -35.32 13.82
N ALA A 523 7.54 -36.51 13.30
CA ALA A 523 7.24 -36.71 11.89
C ALA A 523 5.82 -36.21 11.51
N PRO A 524 5.65 -35.53 10.36
CA PRO A 524 4.35 -35.03 9.94
C PRO A 524 3.41 -36.18 9.57
N THR A 525 2.17 -36.12 10.06
CA THR A 525 1.12 -37.05 9.62
C THR A 525 0.55 -36.60 8.28
N LYS A 526 0.44 -37.53 7.31
CA LYS A 526 0.00 -37.22 5.94
C LYS A 526 -1.38 -36.54 5.87
N PRO A 527 -2.44 -37.00 6.58
CA PRO A 527 -3.75 -36.36 6.50
C PRO A 527 -3.73 -34.90 6.94
N LEU A 528 -2.97 -34.59 8.00
CA LEU A 528 -2.90 -33.23 8.52
C LEU A 528 -2.07 -32.31 7.62
N LEU A 529 -0.99 -32.86 7.04
CA LEU A 529 -0.15 -32.17 6.09
C LEU A 529 -0.93 -31.77 4.83
N ASP A 530 -1.78 -32.66 4.32
CA ASP A 530 -2.60 -32.39 3.13
C ASP A 530 -3.67 -31.30 3.40
N LEU A 531 -4.19 -31.24 4.62
CA LEU A 531 -5.16 -30.23 5.07
C LEU A 531 -4.52 -28.85 5.30
N THR A 532 -3.32 -28.81 5.89
CA THR A 532 -2.68 -27.57 6.37
C THR A 532 -1.24 -27.37 5.82
N PRO A 533 -1.01 -27.54 4.51
CA PRO A 533 0.34 -27.65 3.95
C PRO A 533 1.17 -26.36 4.13
N VAL A 534 0.54 -25.19 4.01
CA VAL A 534 1.22 -23.90 4.15
C VAL A 534 1.72 -23.71 5.58
N LYS A 535 0.85 -23.95 6.57
CA LYS A 535 1.20 -23.86 8.00
C LYS A 535 2.27 -24.87 8.39
N ALA A 536 2.25 -26.06 7.81
CA ALA A 536 3.28 -27.08 8.01
C ALA A 536 4.65 -26.61 7.51
N VAL A 537 4.73 -26.10 6.28
CA VAL A 537 5.99 -25.59 5.72
C VAL A 537 6.47 -24.35 6.47
N ALA A 538 5.58 -23.43 6.82
CA ALA A 538 5.91 -22.24 7.62
C ALA A 538 6.47 -22.63 9.00
N GLY A 539 5.83 -23.55 9.71
CA GLY A 539 6.28 -24.04 11.03
C GLY A 539 7.63 -24.76 10.94
N ALA A 540 7.84 -25.60 9.92
CA ALA A 540 9.12 -26.28 9.69
C ALA A 540 10.25 -25.29 9.37
N PHE A 541 9.96 -24.29 8.53
CA PHE A 541 10.92 -23.26 8.17
C PHE A 541 11.31 -22.42 9.39
N LEU A 542 10.32 -21.98 10.19
CA LEU A 542 10.59 -21.23 11.42
C LEU A 542 11.41 -22.06 12.43
N ALA A 543 11.05 -23.33 12.63
CA ALA A 543 11.80 -24.24 13.51
C ALA A 543 13.28 -24.33 13.10
N LYS A 544 13.56 -24.34 11.79
CA LYS A 544 14.92 -24.40 11.26
C LYS A 544 15.70 -23.12 11.52
N ILE A 545 15.16 -21.96 11.16
CA ILE A 545 15.88 -20.67 11.28
C ILE A 545 16.09 -20.26 12.74
N VAL A 546 15.18 -20.62 13.66
CA VAL A 546 15.35 -20.39 15.10
C VAL A 546 16.42 -21.30 15.71
N LYS A 547 16.50 -22.57 15.28
CA LYS A 547 17.54 -23.52 15.71
C LYS A 547 18.93 -23.04 15.28
N GLU A 548 19.08 -22.52 14.05
CA GLU A 548 20.35 -22.00 13.53
C GLU A 548 20.87 -20.79 14.31
N LEU A 549 20.01 -19.82 14.64
CA LEU A 549 20.40 -18.63 15.41
C LEU A 549 20.92 -18.96 16.82
N SER A 550 20.51 -20.10 17.39
CA SER A 550 20.95 -20.55 18.71
C SER A 550 22.31 -21.28 18.68
N GLN A 551 22.85 -21.57 17.49
CA GLN A 551 24.13 -22.26 17.29
C GLN A 551 25.28 -21.31 16.90
N ASP A 552 24.97 -20.06 16.53
CA ASP A 552 25.93 -19.01 16.18
C ASP A 552 26.38 -18.15 17.39
N LYS A 553 26.07 -18.59 18.62
CA LYS A 553 26.61 -18.06 19.89
C LYS A 553 27.46 -19.12 20.56
#